data_AF-A0A0B7C065-F1
#
_entry.id   AF-A0A0B7C065-F1
#
_cell.length_a   1.000
_cell.length_b   1.000
_cell.length_c   1.000
_cell.angle_alpha   90.00
_cell.angle_beta   90.00
_cell.angle_gamma   90.00
#
_symmetry.space_group_name_H-M   'P 1'
#
loop_
_entity.id
_entity.type
_entity.pdbx_description
1 polymer ?
#
loop_
_entity_poly.entity_id
_entity_poly.type
_entity_poly.pdbx_seq_one_letter_code
_entity_poly.pdbx_strand_id
1 'polypeptide(L)'
;FDFKGDPVGGVITNYLLEKSRVASQNSGERSFHIFYQLLHGLQEDELADLRLTPPASNYSTLNKSGFTEVDTLDDVADIQDVR
;
A
#
# COMPACT_ATOMS: atom_id res chain seq x y z
N PHE A 1 -3.34 7.05 29.72
CA PHE A 1 -2.25 7.64 30.51
C PHE A 1 -2.20 6.93 31.86
N ASP A 2 -1.01 6.77 32.43
CA ASP A 2 -0.88 6.25 33.80
C ASP A 2 -1.17 7.35 34.84
N PHE A 3 -0.97 7.03 36.12
CA PHE A 3 -1.19 7.98 37.22
C PHE A 3 -0.14 9.11 37.29
N LYS A 4 0.97 9.00 36.56
CA LYS A 4 2.02 10.02 36.44
C LYS A 4 1.77 10.95 35.24
N GLY A 5 0.82 10.60 34.38
CA GLY A 5 0.54 11.34 33.15
C GLY A 5 1.34 10.85 31.95
N ASP A 6 2.01 9.70 32.04
CA ASP A 6 2.76 9.13 30.94
C ASP A 6 1.83 8.39 29.96
N PRO A 7 2.05 8.50 28.63
CA PRO A 7 1.27 7.77 27.65
C PRO A 7 1.56 6.26 27.76
N VAL A 8 0.52 5.48 28.03
CA VAL A 8 0.61 4.01 28.15
C VAL A 8 0.14 3.28 26.88
N GLY A 9 -0.41 4.01 25.91
CA GLY A 9 -0.93 3.44 24.67
C GLY A 9 -1.93 4.37 23.99
N GLY A 10 -2.53 3.88 22.90
CA GLY A 10 -3.55 4.57 22.11
C GLY A 10 -4.51 3.60 21.46
N VAL A 11 -5.69 4.09 21.09
CA VAL A 11 -6.72 3.33 20.36
C VAL A 11 -6.96 4.03 19.02
N ILE A 12 -6.86 3.27 17.94
CA ILE A 12 -7.20 3.74 16.60
C ILE A 12 -8.55 3.14 16.23
N THR A 13 -9.51 4.00 15.90
CA THR A 13 -10.81 3.58 15.37
C THR A 13 -10.91 4.03 13.92
N ASN A 14 -10.97 3.06 13.00
CA ASN A 14 -11.13 3.33 11.58
C ASN A 14 -12.62 3.49 11.25
N TYR A 15 -12.96 4.56 10.55
CA TYR A 15 -14.33 4.81 10.07
C TYR A 15 -14.36 4.75 8.55
N LEU A 16 -15.33 3.98 8.02
CA LEU A 16 -15.70 3.96 6.60
C LEU A 16 -14.51 3.85 5.65
N LEU A 17 -13.63 2.88 5.88
CA LEU A 17 -12.59 2.57 4.91
C LEU A 17 -13.22 2.25 3.55
N GLU A 18 -12.75 2.92 2.50
CA GLU A 18 -13.27 2.81 1.14
C GLU A 18 -12.88 1.46 0.50
N LYS A 19 -13.61 0.40 0.85
CA LYS A 19 -13.32 -0.98 0.38
C LYS A 19 -13.36 -1.12 -1.14
N SER A 20 -14.19 -0.32 -1.82
CA SER A 20 -14.29 -0.30 -3.28
C SER A 20 -12.98 0.05 -3.96
N ARG A 21 -12.10 0.83 -3.32
CA ARG A 21 -10.80 1.26 -3.86
C ARG A 21 -9.84 0.11 -4.16
N VAL A 22 -10.03 -1.06 -3.55
CA VAL A 22 -9.26 -2.28 -3.87
C VAL A 22 -9.80 -2.94 -5.14
N ALA A 23 -11.13 -2.96 -5.31
CA ALA A 23 -11.77 -3.68 -6.40
C ALA A 23 -11.89 -2.84 -7.68
N SER A 24 -11.93 -1.52 -7.58
CA SER A 24 -12.14 -0.59 -8.69
C SER A 24 -11.51 0.77 -8.37
N GLN A 25 -10.91 1.38 -9.38
CA GLN A 25 -10.33 2.72 -9.31
C GLN A 25 -10.92 3.58 -10.44
N ASN A 26 -11.15 4.86 -10.16
CA ASN A 26 -11.51 5.80 -11.22
C ASN A 26 -10.32 6.00 -12.17
N SER A 27 -10.60 6.48 -13.38
CA SER A 27 -9.54 6.82 -14.34
C SER A 27 -8.55 7.82 -13.72
N GLY A 28 -7.26 7.51 -13.80
CA GLY A 28 -6.19 8.32 -13.20
C GLY A 28 -5.99 8.15 -11.69
N GLU A 29 -6.74 7.27 -11.02
CA GLU A 29 -6.51 6.93 -9.61
C GLU A 29 -5.79 5.59 -9.45
N ARG A 30 -5.06 5.45 -8.34
CA ARG A 30 -4.44 4.18 -7.89
C ARG A 30 -5.22 3.58 -6.71
N SER A 31 -4.95 2.31 -6.42
CA SER A 31 -5.36 1.69 -5.17
C SER A 31 -4.49 2.16 -3.99
N PHE A 32 -4.55 1.49 -2.83
CA PHE A 32 -3.72 1.81 -1.68
C PHE A 32 -2.22 1.64 -1.98
N HIS A 33 -1.40 2.54 -1.44
CA HIS A 33 0.05 2.59 -1.70
C HIS A 33 0.78 1.28 -1.40
N ILE A 34 0.37 0.57 -0.33
CA ILE A 34 1.02 -0.66 0.09
C ILE A 34 1.15 -1.70 -1.02
N PHE A 35 0.21 -1.77 -1.97
CA PHE A 35 0.29 -2.74 -3.06
C PHE A 35 1.44 -2.44 -4.03
N TYR A 36 1.68 -1.16 -4.32
CA TYR A 36 2.74 -0.72 -5.23
C TYR A 36 4.09 -0.77 -4.50
N GLN A 37 4.13 -0.31 -3.25
CA GLN A 37 5.31 -0.39 -2.39
C GLN A 37 5.81 -1.82 -2.18
N LEU A 38 4.92 -2.80 -2.01
CA LEU A 38 5.31 -4.21 -1.91
C LEU A 38 5.89 -4.74 -3.23
N LEU A 39 5.26 -4.42 -4.37
CA LEU A 39 5.71 -4.91 -5.67
C LEU A 39 7.06 -4.32 -6.09
N HIS A 40 7.32 -3.07 -5.76
CA HIS A 40 8.55 -2.39 -6.18
C HIS A 40 9.66 -2.43 -5.11
N GLY A 41 9.30 -2.53 -3.82
CA GLY A 41 10.21 -2.36 -2.70
C GLY A 41 10.69 -3.65 -2.00
N LEU A 42 10.07 -4.81 -2.26
CA LEU A 42 10.51 -6.09 -1.69
C LEU A 42 11.65 -6.72 -2.50
N GLN A 43 12.48 -7.54 -1.84
CA GLN A 43 13.49 -8.35 -2.52
C GLN A 43 12.85 -9.51 -3.29
N GLU A 44 13.58 -10.08 -4.26
CA GLU A 44 13.07 -11.13 -5.14
C GLU A 44 12.63 -12.40 -4.39
N ASP A 45 13.32 -12.76 -3.32
CA ASP A 45 12.99 -13.90 -2.45
C ASP A 45 11.67 -13.66 -1.69
N GLU A 46 11.48 -12.47 -1.12
CA GLU A 46 10.25 -12.08 -0.43
C GLU A 46 9.06 -12.02 -1.40
N LEU A 47 9.28 -11.51 -2.61
CA LEU A 47 8.28 -11.53 -3.68
C LEU A 47 7.92 -12.97 -4.07
N ALA A 48 8.90 -13.85 -4.20
CA ALA A 48 8.67 -15.25 -4.53
C ALA A 48 7.86 -15.99 -3.45
N ASP A 49 8.17 -15.74 -2.18
CA ASP A 49 7.44 -16.31 -1.03
C ASP A 49 5.97 -15.87 -1.03
N LEU A 50 5.71 -14.61 -1.39
CA LEU A 50 4.36 -14.04 -1.51
C LEU A 50 3.68 -14.33 -2.86
N ARG A 51 4.39 -14.96 -3.80
CA ARG A 51 3.95 -15.22 -5.18
C ARG A 51 3.56 -13.93 -5.92
N LEU A 52 4.35 -12.90 -5.71
CA LEU A 52 4.21 -11.60 -6.35
C LEU A 52 5.18 -11.47 -7.53
N THR A 53 4.73 -10.84 -8.62
CA THR A 53 5.52 -10.62 -9.82
C THR A 53 5.24 -9.23 -10.37
N PRO A 54 6.20 -8.29 -10.26
CA PRO A 54 6.10 -6.97 -10.88
C PRO A 54 6.00 -7.08 -12.42
N PRO A 55 5.45 -6.07 -13.12
CA PRO A 55 4.89 -4.81 -12.61
C PRO A 55 3.46 -4.95 -12.07
N ALA A 56 2.97 -3.90 -11.38
CA ALA A 56 1.59 -3.82 -10.90
C ALA A 56 0.52 -3.98 -12.00
N SER A 57 0.87 -3.70 -13.26
CA SER A 57 -0.02 -3.90 -14.41
C SER A 57 -0.41 -5.37 -14.67
N ASN A 58 0.32 -6.34 -14.09
CA ASN A 58 -0.04 -7.76 -14.11
C ASN A 58 -1.29 -8.09 -13.29
N TYR A 59 -1.67 -7.21 -12.37
CA TYR A 59 -2.78 -7.44 -11.45
C TYR A 59 -4.03 -6.68 -11.90
N SER A 60 -5.07 -7.43 -12.26
CA SER A 60 -6.34 -6.84 -12.71
C SER A 60 -6.92 -5.85 -11.70
N THR A 61 -6.73 -6.07 -10.40
CA THR A 61 -7.22 -5.18 -9.33
C THR A 61 -6.42 -3.89 -9.18
N LEU A 62 -5.18 -3.83 -9.65
CA LEU A 62 -4.31 -2.66 -9.54
C LEU A 62 -4.23 -1.84 -10.83
N ASN A 63 -4.67 -2.41 -11.96
CA ASN A 63 -4.54 -1.81 -13.28
C ASN A 63 -5.89 -1.42 -13.92
N LYS A 64 -7.01 -1.39 -13.18
CA LYS A 64 -8.32 -1.08 -13.78
C LYS A 64 -8.43 0.36 -14.29
N SER A 65 -7.72 1.29 -13.66
CA SER A 65 -7.65 2.69 -14.09
C SER A 65 -6.63 2.94 -15.19
N GLY A 66 -5.81 1.94 -15.56
CA GLY A 66 -4.65 2.12 -16.44
C GLY A 66 -3.54 2.97 -15.84
N PHE A 67 -3.60 3.27 -14.53
CA PHE A 67 -2.69 4.17 -13.84
C PHE A 67 -2.05 3.43 -12.65
N THR A 68 -0.76 3.14 -12.75
CA THR A 68 -0.02 2.32 -11.76
C THR A 68 1.21 3.03 -11.16
N GLU A 69 1.70 4.09 -11.81
CA GLU A 69 2.86 4.87 -11.38
C GLU A 69 2.45 6.32 -11.14
N VAL A 70 3.13 6.99 -10.20
CA VAL A 70 2.91 8.40 -9.88
C VAL A 70 4.27 9.08 -9.80
N ASP A 71 4.52 10.07 -10.66
CA ASP A 71 5.83 10.74 -10.79
C ASP A 71 6.34 11.39 -9.49
N THR A 72 5.44 11.72 -8.57
CA THR A 72 5.78 12.38 -7.29
C THR A 72 6.02 11.39 -6.15
N LEU A 73 5.96 10.08 -6.39
CA LEU A 73 6.08 9.05 -5.36
C LEU A 73 7.20 8.07 -5.72
N ASP A 74 7.99 7.69 -4.71
CA ASP A 74 9.02 6.66 -4.82
C ASP A 74 8.58 5.45 -3.98
N ASP A 75 7.81 4.56 -4.61
CA ASP A 75 7.27 3.37 -3.96
C ASP A 75 8.40 2.42 -3.44
N VAL A 76 9.63 2.53 -3.96
CA VAL A 76 10.81 1.76 -3.51
C VAL A 76 11.43 2.38 -2.26
N ALA A 77 11.53 3.70 -2.19
CA ALA A 77 12.01 4.38 -1.00
C ALA A 77 11.00 4.26 0.15
N ASP A 78 9.71 4.46 -0.14
CA ASP A 78 8.65 4.54 0.86
C ASP A 78 8.43 3.21 1.62
N ILE A 79 8.78 2.05 1.03
CA ILE A 79 8.65 0.77 1.74
C ILE A 79 9.59 0.67 2.96
N GLN A 80 10.67 1.47 3.01
CA GLN A 80 11.63 1.46 4.12
C GLN A 80 11.01 2.02 5.41
N ASP A 81 10.11 3.00 5.29
CA ASP A 81 9.40 3.59 6.43
C ASP A 81 8.23 2.72 6.91
N VAL A 82 7.77 1.79 6.07
CA VAL A 82 6.66 0.88 6.36
C VAL A 82 7.14 -0.41 7.06
N ARG A 83 8.41 -0.77 6.88
CA ARG A 83 9.05 -1.93 7.51
C ARG A 83 9.46 -1.67 8.96
#